data_AF-A0A0L0NUX8-F1
#
_entry.id   AF-A0A0L0NUX8-F1
#
_cell.length_a   1.000
_cell.length_b   1.000
_cell.length_c   1.000
_cell.angle_alpha   90.00
_cell.angle_beta   90.00
_cell.angle_gamma   90.00
#
_symmetry.space_group_name_H-M   'P 1'
#
loop_
_entity.id
_entity.type
_entity.pdbx_description
1 polymer ?
#
loop_
_entity_poly.entity_id
_entity_poly.type
_entity_poly.pdbx_seq_one_letter_code
_entity_poly.pdbx_strand_id
1 'polypeptide(L)'
;MLTKTRNFVWGAKPANPVEARLLVKIDWFVLSFACLLYWVNYLDRLNLSNAYVSGMKEDLSMHKDEFNIINTCFNVGYIVALIPHNLILLRIRPRIWLSFCSLAWGFLTFAMAWVHSYKALCAIRLFQAMLEALTFSGCHLLLASWYTETELGKRTAVFTSAGLIGNIFSLTMQAAIYENMDDVAGLAGWRWLFIIDFLITVPISVYGFFCFPDTPETSKAFYFSEQEKLLAISRLKKRPKTTFDWSIFKRVVSRWHWWLFSFFWVLGGENESYASNSLFALWLQYFDYTVPQRNHYPMGVYAVGVLANFCCCWYIDATNAKHHYRAAILIGVIMIISTVLLLARPLSTVYVFVAHYLSGFSYAGQPVFFAWANVVCYNDLEERAVVLASMNMFSNAVNAWWLILFYGASTAPYFTRGKWAMIGTTTASIMLAIVMRRLQIRDIRREDSIDEESVPDSYKVN
;
A
#
# COMPACT_ATOMS: atom_id res chain seq x y z
N MET A 1 -18.13 3.06 -27.94
CA MET A 1 -16.81 2.62 -27.43
C MET A 1 -16.59 3.02 -25.98
N LEU A 2 -16.72 4.32 -25.63
CA LEU A 2 -16.58 4.87 -24.27
C LEU A 2 -17.36 4.11 -23.16
N THR A 3 -18.59 3.66 -23.43
CA THR A 3 -19.39 2.90 -22.44
C THR A 3 -18.83 1.50 -22.16
N LYS A 4 -18.25 0.82 -23.17
CA LYS A 4 -17.58 -0.47 -22.99
C LYS A 4 -16.27 -0.29 -22.23
N THR A 5 -15.48 0.73 -22.56
CA THR A 5 -14.24 1.06 -21.84
C THR A 5 -14.52 1.46 -20.39
N ARG A 6 -15.56 2.27 -20.14
CA ARG A 6 -15.98 2.62 -18.77
C ARG A 6 -16.44 1.39 -18.00
N ASN A 7 -17.27 0.53 -18.60
CA ASN A 7 -17.75 -0.67 -17.92
C ASN A 7 -16.62 -1.67 -17.64
N PHE A 8 -15.60 -1.70 -18.51
CA PHE A 8 -14.38 -2.46 -18.29
C PHE A 8 -13.57 -1.89 -17.10
N VAL A 9 -13.29 -0.58 -17.11
CA VAL A 9 -12.46 0.09 -16.09
C VAL A 9 -13.14 0.13 -14.71
N TRP A 10 -14.42 0.55 -14.65
CA TRP A 10 -15.12 0.85 -13.39
C TRP A 10 -16.19 -0.17 -12.98
N GLY A 11 -16.50 -1.14 -13.84
CA GLY A 11 -17.61 -2.09 -13.66
C GLY A 11 -18.91 -1.66 -14.32
N ALA A 12 -19.87 -2.57 -14.41
CA ALA A 12 -21.19 -2.26 -14.96
C ALA A 12 -21.85 -1.14 -14.13
N LYS A 13 -22.43 -0.14 -14.81
CA LYS A 13 -23.17 0.93 -14.14
C LYS A 13 -24.33 0.29 -13.35
N PRO A 14 -24.51 0.63 -12.06
CA PRO A 14 -25.64 0.12 -11.29
C PRO A 14 -26.96 0.40 -12.01
N ALA A 15 -27.90 -0.54 -11.92
CA ALA A 15 -29.22 -0.41 -12.56
C ALA A 15 -29.98 0.81 -12.02
N ASN A 16 -29.74 1.19 -10.75
CA ASN A 16 -30.33 2.37 -10.16
C ASN A 16 -29.48 3.64 -10.48
N PRO A 17 -30.04 4.66 -11.14
CA PRO A 17 -29.32 5.90 -11.45
C PRO A 17 -28.87 6.68 -10.21
N VAL A 18 -29.57 6.54 -9.08
CA VAL A 18 -29.18 7.17 -7.80
C VAL A 18 -27.91 6.53 -7.26
N GLU A 19 -27.81 5.20 -7.32
CA GLU A 19 -26.64 4.45 -6.90
C GLU A 19 -25.42 4.77 -7.77
N ALA A 20 -25.61 4.90 -9.09
CA ALA A 20 -24.53 5.31 -9.99
C ALA A 20 -24.00 6.72 -9.67
N ARG A 21 -24.87 7.66 -9.31
CA ARG A 21 -24.47 9.02 -8.91
C ARG A 21 -23.76 9.01 -7.56
N LEU A 22 -24.23 8.21 -6.61
CA LEU A 22 -23.59 8.00 -5.31
C LEU A 22 -22.16 7.48 -5.49
N LEU A 23 -21.95 6.44 -6.29
CA LEU A 23 -20.62 5.87 -6.55
C LEU A 23 -19.66 6.90 -7.15
N VAL A 24 -20.10 7.68 -8.14
CA VAL A 24 -19.26 8.74 -8.73
C VAL A 24 -18.86 9.79 -7.69
N LYS A 25 -19.76 10.17 -6.78
CA LYS A 25 -19.42 11.08 -5.67
C LYS A 25 -18.40 10.46 -4.73
N ILE A 26 -18.58 9.20 -4.33
CA ILE A 26 -17.63 8.49 -3.45
C ILE A 26 -16.26 8.40 -4.14
N ASP A 27 -16.22 8.00 -5.41
CA ASP A 27 -14.98 7.92 -6.20
C ASP A 27 -14.29 9.31 -6.29
N TRP A 28 -15.06 10.38 -6.47
CA TRP A 28 -14.52 11.74 -6.60
C TRP A 28 -14.03 12.38 -5.30
N PHE A 29 -14.59 12.01 -4.14
CA PHE A 29 -14.24 12.62 -2.85
C PHE A 29 -13.39 11.73 -1.95
N VAL A 30 -13.69 10.42 -1.91
CA VAL A 30 -12.99 9.46 -1.05
C VAL A 30 -11.77 8.90 -1.76
N LEU A 31 -11.98 8.33 -2.96
CA LEU A 31 -10.91 7.64 -3.67
C LEU A 31 -9.87 8.62 -4.20
N SER A 32 -10.26 9.77 -4.74
CA SER A 32 -9.32 10.81 -5.20
C SER A 32 -8.39 11.28 -4.08
N PHE A 33 -8.92 11.59 -2.90
CA PHE A 33 -8.14 12.01 -1.75
C PHE A 33 -7.20 10.89 -1.27
N ALA A 34 -7.70 9.66 -1.16
CA ALA A 34 -6.87 8.53 -0.78
C ALA A 34 -5.72 8.32 -1.78
N CYS A 35 -6.00 8.41 -3.08
CA CYS A 35 -4.98 8.29 -4.13
C CYS A 35 -3.95 9.43 -4.06
N LEU A 36 -4.39 10.68 -3.90
CA LEU A 36 -3.49 11.83 -3.79
C LEU A 36 -2.61 11.72 -2.55
N LEU A 37 -3.18 11.36 -1.40
CA LEU A 37 -2.45 11.19 -0.17
C LEU A 37 -1.41 10.07 -0.28
N TYR A 38 -1.77 8.94 -0.89
CA TYR A 38 -0.87 7.81 -1.09
C TYR A 38 0.20 8.06 -2.17
N TRP A 39 -0.12 8.88 -3.17
CA TRP A 39 0.83 9.34 -4.18
C TRP A 39 1.93 10.21 -3.54
N VAL A 40 1.57 11.21 -2.73
CA VAL A 40 2.54 12.02 -1.97
C VAL A 40 3.31 11.15 -0.97
N ASN A 41 2.65 10.14 -0.38
CA ASN A 41 3.29 9.24 0.58
C ASN A 41 4.52 8.54 0.01
N TYR A 42 4.39 7.97 -1.18
CA TYR A 42 5.53 7.33 -1.85
C TYR A 42 6.57 8.33 -2.35
N LEU A 43 6.12 9.53 -2.73
CA LEU A 43 6.98 10.63 -3.15
C LEU A 43 7.98 11.00 -2.03
N ASP A 44 7.50 11.27 -0.81
CA ASP A 44 8.33 11.60 0.35
C ASP A 44 9.29 10.48 0.79
N ARG A 45 8.86 9.22 0.66
CA ARG A 45 9.71 8.06 1.01
C ARG A 45 10.92 7.98 0.12
N LEU A 46 10.72 8.12 -1.20
CA LEU A 46 11.82 8.10 -2.15
C LEU A 46 12.68 9.37 -2.05
N ASN A 47 12.09 10.50 -1.67
CA ASN A 47 12.78 11.77 -1.53
C ASN A 47 14.03 11.70 -0.64
N LEU A 48 14.03 10.92 0.44
CA LEU A 48 15.21 10.76 1.29
C LEU A 48 16.37 10.05 0.60
N SER A 49 16.09 8.92 -0.07
CA SER A 49 17.11 8.17 -0.83
C SER A 49 17.64 9.02 -1.98
N ASN A 50 16.77 9.81 -2.59
CA ASN A 50 17.09 10.71 -3.67
C ASN A 50 17.99 11.86 -3.20
N ALA A 51 17.60 12.55 -2.11
CA ALA A 51 18.40 13.59 -1.48
C ALA A 51 19.78 13.11 -1.05
N TYR A 52 19.87 11.88 -0.52
CA TYR A 52 21.14 11.27 -0.11
C TYR A 52 22.17 11.18 -1.25
N VAL A 53 21.74 10.83 -2.46
CA VAL A 53 22.61 10.73 -3.64
C VAL A 53 22.87 12.11 -4.29
N SER A 54 21.99 13.09 -4.06
CA SER A 54 22.06 14.43 -4.63
C SER A 54 22.76 15.46 -3.72
N GLY A 55 23.67 15.04 -2.84
CA GLY A 55 24.53 15.95 -2.06
C GLY A 55 24.20 16.09 -0.58
N MET A 56 23.11 15.47 -0.08
CA MET A 56 22.77 15.52 1.36
C MET A 56 23.84 14.83 2.23
N LYS A 57 24.49 13.78 1.70
CA LYS A 57 25.57 13.06 2.39
C LYS A 57 26.75 13.98 2.68
N GLU A 58 27.15 14.78 1.70
CA GLU A 58 28.27 15.71 1.80
C GLU A 58 27.91 16.92 2.68
N ASP A 59 26.71 17.50 2.50
CA ASP A 59 26.25 18.68 3.28
C ASP A 59 26.09 18.37 4.78
N LEU A 60 25.60 17.18 5.12
CA LEU A 60 25.45 16.74 6.52
C LEU A 60 26.67 15.99 7.08
N SER A 61 27.75 15.85 6.28
CA SER A 61 28.94 15.08 6.63
C SER A 61 28.62 13.67 7.14
N MET A 62 27.73 12.97 6.45
CA MET A 62 27.24 11.66 6.88
C MET A 62 28.29 10.57 6.64
N HIS A 63 28.46 9.69 7.62
CA HIS A 63 29.45 8.63 7.61
C HIS A 63 28.82 7.23 7.76
N LYS A 64 29.42 6.24 7.08
CA LYS A 64 29.15 4.81 7.29
C LYS A 64 27.65 4.46 7.17
N ASP A 65 27.07 3.93 8.25
CA ASP A 65 25.73 3.34 8.34
C ASP A 65 24.65 4.35 8.75
N GLU A 66 24.97 5.66 8.83
CA GLU A 66 24.02 6.68 9.30
C GLU A 66 22.76 6.77 8.43
N PHE A 67 22.87 6.56 7.11
CA PHE A 67 21.71 6.46 6.22
C PHE A 67 20.80 5.28 6.60
N ASN A 68 21.39 4.13 6.92
CA ASN A 68 20.63 2.94 7.34
C ASN A 68 19.96 3.17 8.70
N ILE A 69 20.61 3.90 9.62
CA ILE A 69 20.04 4.26 10.92
C ILE A 69 18.80 5.15 10.73
N ILE A 70 18.84 6.14 9.84
CA ILE A 70 17.70 7.03 9.56
C ILE A 70 16.51 6.23 9.03
N ASN A 71 16.74 5.34 8.06
CA ASN A 71 15.70 4.45 7.54
C ASN A 71 15.14 3.52 8.62
N THR A 72 16.00 3.06 9.54
CA THR A 72 15.57 2.24 10.68
C THR A 72 14.68 3.04 11.63
N CYS A 73 15.03 4.29 11.97
CA CYS A 73 14.20 5.17 12.79
C CYS A 73 12.81 5.38 12.14
N PHE A 74 12.77 5.57 10.83
CA PHE A 74 11.51 5.64 10.08
C PHE A 74 10.70 4.34 10.23
N ASN A 75 11.30 3.19 9.96
CA ASN A 75 10.61 1.90 10.05
C ASN A 75 10.05 1.63 11.46
N VAL A 76 10.82 1.94 12.51
CA VAL A 76 10.37 1.78 13.91
C VAL A 76 9.14 2.66 14.19
N GLY A 77 9.19 3.94 13.81
CA GLY A 77 8.06 4.86 14.00
C GLY A 77 6.81 4.38 13.26
N TYR A 78 6.99 3.90 12.03
CA TYR A 78 5.91 3.36 11.19
C TYR A 78 5.26 2.13 11.84
N ILE A 79 6.07 1.15 12.26
CA ILE A 79 5.61 -0.11 12.89
C ILE A 79 4.81 0.16 14.17
N VAL A 80 5.33 1.01 15.06
CA VAL A 80 4.69 1.30 16.35
C VAL A 80 3.35 2.02 16.18
N ALA A 81 3.25 2.91 15.19
CA ALA A 81 2.06 3.73 14.99
C ALA A 81 0.92 3.03 14.22
N LEU A 82 1.20 1.99 13.42
CA LEU A 82 0.20 1.33 12.56
C LEU A 82 -1.07 0.86 13.30
N ILE A 83 -0.92 0.07 14.37
CA ILE A 83 -2.07 -0.45 15.13
C ILE A 83 -2.81 0.69 15.87
N PRO A 84 -2.13 1.55 16.67
CA PRO A 84 -2.78 2.67 17.34
C PRO A 84 -3.57 3.57 16.39
N HIS A 85 -2.99 3.96 15.25
CA HIS A 85 -3.64 4.85 14.29
C HIS A 85 -4.90 4.23 13.67
N ASN A 86 -4.88 2.94 13.35
CA ASN A 86 -6.07 2.24 12.87
C ASN A 86 -7.18 2.13 13.92
N LEU A 87 -6.83 1.92 15.20
CA LEU A 87 -7.82 1.92 16.28
C LEU A 87 -8.40 3.33 16.54
N ILE A 88 -7.56 4.36 16.44
CA ILE A 88 -8.00 5.76 16.58
C ILE A 88 -9.01 6.12 15.49
N LEU A 89 -8.84 5.66 14.24
CA LEU A 89 -9.81 5.87 13.16
C LEU A 89 -11.21 5.30 13.43
N LEU A 90 -11.32 4.31 14.31
CA LEU A 90 -12.63 3.74 14.70
C LEU A 90 -13.40 4.68 15.64
N ARG A 91 -12.70 5.63 16.28
CA ARG A 91 -13.27 6.54 17.30
C ARG A 91 -13.31 7.98 16.81
N ILE A 92 -12.22 8.44 16.21
CA ILE A 92 -12.08 9.79 15.70
C ILE A 92 -12.52 9.81 14.25
N ARG A 93 -13.27 10.86 13.89
CA ARG A 93 -13.69 11.15 12.53
C ARG A 93 -12.50 11.08 11.55
N PRO A 94 -12.52 10.17 10.56
CA PRO A 94 -11.41 9.97 9.64
C PRO A 94 -10.97 11.26 8.95
N ARG A 95 -11.91 12.15 8.62
CA ARG A 95 -11.63 13.46 8.02
C ARG A 95 -10.66 14.30 8.86
N ILE A 96 -10.87 14.36 10.17
CA ILE A 96 -10.06 15.21 11.06
C ILE A 96 -8.70 14.54 11.29
N TRP A 97 -8.69 13.24 11.57
CA TRP A 97 -7.47 12.53 11.92
C TRP A 97 -6.52 12.36 10.73
N LEU A 98 -7.03 11.97 9.56
CA LEU A 98 -6.22 11.81 8.34
C LEU A 98 -5.62 13.15 7.91
N SER A 99 -6.42 14.22 7.86
CA SER A 99 -5.92 15.54 7.46
C SER A 99 -4.96 16.17 8.47
N PHE A 100 -5.17 15.94 9.76
CA PHE A 100 -4.21 16.36 10.79
C PHE A 100 -2.87 15.63 10.62
N CYS A 101 -2.92 14.30 10.48
CA CYS A 101 -1.70 13.50 10.30
C CYS A 101 -0.97 13.89 9.02
N SER A 102 -1.68 14.10 7.91
CA SER A 102 -1.06 14.47 6.63
C SER A 102 -0.44 15.86 6.67
N LEU A 103 -1.11 16.83 7.30
CA LEU A 103 -0.58 18.18 7.45
C LEU A 103 0.64 18.22 8.38
N ALA A 104 0.55 17.56 9.54
CA ALA A 104 1.65 17.48 10.50
C ALA A 104 2.87 16.76 9.91
N TRP A 105 2.66 15.69 9.15
CA TRP A 105 3.71 15.03 8.38
C TRP A 105 4.33 15.96 7.35
N GLY A 106 3.54 16.68 6.55
CA GLY A 106 4.06 17.65 5.60
C GLY A 106 4.95 18.73 6.25
N PHE A 107 4.55 19.25 7.42
CA PHE A 107 5.39 20.19 8.17
C PHE A 107 6.71 19.59 8.67
N LEU A 108 6.73 18.31 9.04
CA LEU A 108 7.96 17.60 9.38
C LEU A 108 8.85 17.42 8.15
N THR A 109 8.27 17.14 6.97
CA THR A 109 8.99 17.11 5.70
C THR A 109 9.61 18.46 5.38
N PHE A 110 8.88 19.56 5.57
CA PHE A 110 9.44 20.90 5.42
C PHE A 110 10.60 21.16 6.40
N ALA A 111 10.47 20.70 7.65
CA ALA A 111 11.53 20.84 8.63
C ALA A 111 12.83 20.10 8.22
N MET A 112 12.75 19.00 7.45
CA MET A 112 13.93 18.29 6.94
C MET A 112 14.82 19.16 6.04
N ALA A 113 14.25 20.10 5.29
CA ALA A 113 15.00 21.01 4.41
C ALA A 113 15.98 21.93 5.18
N TRP A 114 15.75 22.12 6.48
CA TRP A 114 16.51 23.02 7.35
C TRP A 114 17.40 22.27 8.34
N VAL A 115 17.55 20.96 8.20
CA VAL A 115 18.37 20.15 9.10
C VAL A 115 19.85 20.34 8.80
N HIS A 116 20.65 20.44 9.86
CA HIS A 116 22.12 20.52 9.81
C HIS A 116 22.80 19.37 10.56
N SER A 117 22.03 18.40 11.10
CA SER A 117 22.57 17.28 11.87
C SER A 117 21.84 15.98 11.61
N TYR A 118 22.57 14.88 11.47
CA TYR A 118 21.99 13.54 11.28
C TYR A 118 21.05 13.14 12.44
N LYS A 119 21.36 13.53 13.68
CA LYS A 119 20.54 13.17 14.86
C LYS A 119 19.17 13.84 14.82
N ALA A 120 19.13 15.11 14.38
CA ALA A 120 17.89 15.83 14.17
C ALA A 120 17.07 15.20 13.04
N LEU A 121 17.74 14.77 11.96
CA LEU A 121 17.09 14.05 10.86
C LEU A 121 16.45 12.74 11.33
N CYS A 122 17.13 11.95 12.17
CA CYS A 122 16.57 10.72 12.76
C CYS A 122 15.30 11.00 13.58
N ALA A 123 15.31 12.04 14.43
CA ALA A 123 14.17 12.40 15.25
C ALA A 123 12.97 12.83 14.40
N ILE A 124 13.19 13.71 13.41
CA ILE A 124 12.14 14.15 12.48
C ILE A 124 11.57 12.94 11.74
N ARG A 125 12.42 12.04 11.21
CA ARG A 125 11.98 10.85 10.49
C ARG A 125 11.17 9.88 11.34
N LEU A 126 11.48 9.74 12.64
CA LEU A 126 10.69 8.92 13.55
C LEU A 126 9.26 9.46 13.69
N PHE A 127 9.09 10.75 14.01
CA PHE A 127 7.77 11.37 14.18
C PHE A 127 6.98 11.44 12.87
N GLN A 128 7.67 11.69 11.77
CA GLN A 128 7.12 11.65 10.43
C GLN A 128 6.53 10.28 10.13
N ALA A 129 7.30 9.20 10.36
CA ALA A 129 6.82 7.84 10.14
C ALA A 129 5.60 7.48 10.99
N MET A 130 5.54 7.97 12.24
CA MET A 130 4.39 7.75 13.11
C MET A 130 3.10 8.35 12.54
N LEU A 131 3.17 9.60 12.05
CA LEU A 131 2.02 10.27 11.44
C LEU A 131 1.64 9.64 10.10
N GLU A 132 2.64 9.19 9.36
CA GLU A 132 2.49 8.60 8.03
C GLU A 132 1.89 7.18 8.05
N ALA A 133 2.07 6.44 9.14
CA ALA A 133 1.59 5.06 9.34
C ALA A 133 0.10 4.87 9.01
N LEU A 134 -0.69 5.90 9.29
CA LEU A 134 -2.13 5.91 9.06
C LEU A 134 -2.52 5.83 7.58
N THR A 135 -1.70 6.36 6.68
CA THR A 135 -2.10 6.60 5.28
C THR A 135 -2.49 5.30 4.58
N PHE A 136 -1.64 4.27 4.64
CA PHE A 136 -1.89 3.04 3.88
C PHE A 136 -3.02 2.19 4.48
N SER A 137 -2.90 1.82 5.76
CA SER A 137 -3.85 0.94 6.42
C SER A 137 -5.19 1.64 6.72
N GLY A 138 -5.14 2.93 7.03
CA GLY A 138 -6.30 3.75 7.29
C GLY A 138 -7.13 4.02 6.04
N CYS A 139 -6.50 4.33 4.90
CA CYS A 139 -7.22 4.45 3.63
C CYS A 139 -7.85 3.11 3.21
N HIS A 140 -7.19 1.97 3.42
CA HIS A 140 -7.79 0.66 3.17
C HIS A 140 -9.05 0.42 4.02
N LEU A 141 -8.98 0.68 5.33
CA LEU A 141 -10.11 0.53 6.26
C LEU A 141 -11.27 1.47 5.90
N LEU A 142 -10.97 2.61 5.32
CA LEU A 142 -11.92 3.62 4.92
C LEU A 142 -12.61 3.30 3.58
N LEU A 143 -11.85 2.88 2.56
CA LEU A 143 -12.42 2.38 1.29
C LEU A 143 -13.37 1.20 1.56
N ALA A 144 -12.92 0.29 2.42
CA ALA A 144 -13.68 -0.81 2.99
C ALA A 144 -15.03 -0.45 3.66
N SER A 145 -15.16 0.78 4.15
CA SER A 145 -16.38 1.27 4.80
C SER A 145 -17.38 1.86 3.81
N TRP A 146 -16.94 2.26 2.61
CA TRP A 146 -17.77 2.93 1.60
C TRP A 146 -18.16 2.02 0.43
N TYR A 147 -17.28 1.09 0.06
CA TYR A 147 -17.46 0.23 -1.11
C TYR A 147 -17.93 -1.18 -0.73
N THR A 148 -18.71 -1.78 -1.64
CA THR A 148 -19.09 -3.19 -1.55
C THR A 148 -17.91 -4.10 -1.94
N GLU A 149 -17.97 -5.38 -1.58
CA GLU A 149 -16.88 -6.35 -1.84
C GLU A 149 -16.53 -6.48 -3.33
N THR A 150 -17.53 -6.37 -4.21
CA THR A 150 -17.37 -6.47 -5.67
C THR A 150 -16.80 -5.18 -6.29
N GLU A 151 -16.86 -4.06 -5.57
CA GLU A 151 -16.34 -2.78 -6.02
C GLU A 151 -14.95 -2.50 -5.46
N LEU A 152 -14.68 -2.98 -4.24
CA LEU A 152 -13.48 -2.68 -3.46
C LEU A 152 -12.20 -3.09 -4.18
N GLY A 153 -12.20 -4.22 -4.91
CA GLY A 153 -11.03 -4.72 -5.65
C GLY A 153 -10.46 -3.68 -6.63
N LYS A 154 -11.26 -3.25 -7.61
CA LYS A 154 -10.89 -2.16 -8.55
C LYS A 154 -10.43 -0.87 -7.86
N ARG A 155 -11.13 -0.41 -6.82
CA ARG A 155 -10.77 0.87 -6.16
C ARG A 155 -9.48 0.76 -5.37
N THR A 156 -9.25 -0.41 -4.76
CA THR A 156 -7.98 -0.70 -4.09
C THR A 156 -6.84 -0.74 -5.10
N ALA A 157 -7.06 -1.30 -6.30
CA ALA A 157 -6.06 -1.27 -7.39
C ALA A 157 -5.70 0.15 -7.83
N VAL A 158 -6.70 1.03 -7.96
CA VAL A 158 -6.48 2.45 -8.30
C VAL A 158 -5.68 3.14 -7.20
N PHE A 159 -6.06 2.91 -5.94
CA PHE A 159 -5.36 3.44 -4.77
C PHE A 159 -3.89 2.98 -4.73
N THR A 160 -3.61 1.68 -4.81
CA THR A 160 -2.23 1.18 -4.75
C THR A 160 -1.40 1.62 -5.95
N SER A 161 -2.02 1.73 -7.13
CA SER A 161 -1.34 2.23 -8.33
C SER A 161 -0.95 3.71 -8.21
N ALA A 162 -1.69 4.52 -7.44
CA ALA A 162 -1.31 5.91 -7.20
C ALA A 162 0.05 6.02 -6.50
N GLY A 163 0.39 5.10 -5.59
CA GLY A 163 1.70 5.05 -4.92
C GLY A 163 2.83 4.73 -5.91
N LEU A 164 2.62 3.77 -6.82
CA LEU A 164 3.60 3.42 -7.87
C LEU A 164 3.83 4.58 -8.85
N ILE A 165 2.77 5.31 -9.20
CA ILE A 165 2.88 6.54 -10.00
C ILE A 165 3.63 7.63 -9.21
N GLY A 166 3.48 7.66 -7.89
CA GLY A 166 4.26 8.51 -6.98
C GLY A 166 5.75 8.25 -7.08
N ASN A 167 6.15 6.98 -7.14
CA ASN A 167 7.55 6.61 -7.34
C ASN A 167 8.12 7.08 -8.68
N ILE A 168 7.37 6.88 -9.77
CA ILE A 168 7.72 7.36 -11.11
C ILE A 168 7.91 8.88 -11.09
N PHE A 169 6.96 9.60 -10.48
CA PHE A 169 7.02 11.06 -10.39
C PHE A 169 8.22 11.53 -9.55
N SER A 170 8.50 10.92 -8.40
CA SER A 170 9.63 11.27 -7.53
C SER A 170 10.97 11.12 -8.26
N LEU A 171 11.17 10.04 -9.03
CA LEU A 171 12.38 9.83 -9.82
C LEU A 171 12.56 10.90 -10.92
N THR A 172 11.47 11.29 -11.59
CA THR A 172 11.52 12.37 -12.59
C THR A 172 11.74 13.74 -11.95
N MET A 173 11.11 13.99 -10.80
CA MET A 173 11.23 15.24 -10.06
C MET A 173 12.65 15.42 -9.55
N GLN A 174 13.26 14.38 -8.99
CA GLN A 174 14.66 14.42 -8.55
C GLN A 174 15.60 14.72 -9.71
N ALA A 175 15.44 14.07 -10.86
CA ALA A 175 16.28 14.33 -12.03
C ALA A 175 16.18 15.81 -12.46
N ALA A 176 14.97 16.36 -12.51
CA ALA A 176 14.74 17.76 -12.86
C ALA A 176 15.33 18.76 -11.84
N ILE A 177 15.21 18.47 -10.54
CA ILE A 177 15.77 19.31 -9.47
C ILE A 177 17.31 19.29 -9.54
N TYR A 178 17.90 18.11 -9.70
CA TYR A 178 19.35 17.96 -9.80
C TYR A 178 19.93 18.70 -11.01
N GLU A 179 19.22 18.76 -12.13
CA GLU A 179 19.71 19.48 -13.33
C GLU A 179 19.52 21.00 -13.27
N ASN A 180 18.50 21.50 -12.57
CA ASN A 180 18.06 22.90 -12.72
C ASN A 180 18.05 23.72 -11.43
N MET A 181 18.20 23.11 -10.25
CA MET A 181 17.95 23.76 -8.96
C MET A 181 19.12 23.73 -7.98
N ASP A 182 20.29 23.25 -8.39
CA ASP A 182 21.51 23.40 -7.59
C ASP A 182 21.93 24.87 -7.52
N ASP A 183 22.26 25.33 -6.30
CA ASP A 183 22.60 26.72 -5.92
C ASP A 183 21.51 27.78 -6.18
N VAL A 184 20.28 27.36 -6.52
CA VAL A 184 19.16 28.30 -6.64
C VAL A 184 18.79 28.85 -5.27
N ALA A 185 18.80 30.19 -5.15
CA ALA A 185 18.58 30.92 -3.90
C ALA A 185 19.56 30.58 -2.75
N GLY A 186 20.76 30.07 -3.08
CA GLY A 186 21.78 29.70 -2.08
C GLY A 186 21.43 28.44 -1.29
N LEU A 187 20.50 27.62 -1.77
CA LEU A 187 20.14 26.33 -1.19
C LEU A 187 20.64 25.20 -2.10
N ALA A 188 21.14 24.13 -1.48
CA ALA A 188 21.46 22.90 -2.21
C ALA A 188 20.19 22.27 -2.80
N GLY A 189 20.29 21.64 -3.98
CA GLY A 189 19.13 21.07 -4.69
C GLY A 189 18.36 20.03 -3.86
N TRP A 190 19.04 19.28 -2.98
CA TRP A 190 18.37 18.32 -2.09
C TRP A 190 17.41 18.98 -1.08
N ARG A 191 17.66 20.22 -0.67
CA ARG A 191 16.76 20.96 0.24
C ARG A 191 15.49 21.40 -0.49
N TRP A 192 15.62 21.81 -1.75
CA TRP A 192 14.48 22.15 -2.61
C TRP A 192 13.52 21.00 -2.81
N LEU A 193 14.04 19.77 -2.87
CA LEU A 193 13.24 18.56 -3.01
C LEU A 193 12.25 18.38 -1.83
N PHE A 194 12.67 18.63 -0.58
CA PHE A 194 11.77 18.60 0.58
C PHE A 194 10.80 19.80 0.62
N ILE A 195 11.22 20.98 0.13
CA ILE A 195 10.35 22.17 0.05
C ILE A 195 9.22 21.95 -0.97
N ILE A 196 9.55 21.44 -2.16
CA ILE A 196 8.57 21.17 -3.22
C ILE A 196 7.57 20.10 -2.75
N ASP A 197 8.06 19.06 -2.08
CA ASP A 197 7.20 18.01 -1.53
C ASP A 197 6.19 18.55 -0.51
N PHE A 198 6.63 19.43 0.39
CA PHE A 198 5.73 20.14 1.31
C PHE A 198 4.68 20.99 0.56
N LEU A 199 5.09 21.75 -0.45
CA LEU A 199 4.19 22.58 -1.26
C LEU A 199 3.12 21.77 -1.99
N ILE A 200 3.43 20.52 -2.35
CA ILE A 200 2.46 19.57 -2.94
C ILE A 200 1.56 18.97 -1.86
N THR A 201 2.12 18.63 -0.69
CA THR A 201 1.42 17.96 0.41
C THR A 201 0.35 18.85 1.08
N VAL A 202 0.62 20.14 1.24
CA VAL A 202 -0.28 21.07 1.94
C VAL A 202 -1.64 21.22 1.24
N PRO A 203 -1.71 21.54 -0.07
CA PRO A 203 -2.98 21.61 -0.79
C PRO A 203 -3.78 20.31 -0.72
N ILE A 204 -3.12 19.16 -0.77
CA ILE A 204 -3.78 17.84 -0.68
C ILE A 204 -4.34 17.62 0.73
N SER A 205 -3.59 18.00 1.77
CA SER A 205 -4.06 17.92 3.17
C SER A 205 -5.25 18.83 3.43
N VAL A 206 -5.21 20.06 2.90
CA VAL A 206 -6.32 21.03 2.97
C VAL A 206 -7.54 20.52 2.19
N TYR A 207 -7.33 19.97 0.99
CA TYR A 207 -8.38 19.32 0.21
C TYR A 207 -9.03 18.18 1.00
N GLY A 208 -8.24 17.32 1.65
CA GLY A 208 -8.77 16.30 2.57
C GLY A 208 -9.63 16.89 3.67
N PHE A 209 -9.16 17.97 4.29
CA PHE A 209 -9.88 18.57 5.40
C PHE A 209 -11.23 19.14 4.98
N PHE A 210 -11.42 19.62 3.75
CA PHE A 210 -12.71 20.16 3.29
C PHE A 210 -13.58 19.14 2.56
N CYS A 211 -12.98 18.29 1.75
CA CYS A 211 -13.68 17.44 0.81
C CYS A 211 -13.85 15.99 1.30
N PHE A 212 -13.10 15.53 2.29
CA PHE A 212 -13.17 14.14 2.73
C PHE A 212 -14.43 13.87 3.57
N PRO A 213 -15.29 12.90 3.21
CA PRO A 213 -16.45 12.54 4.02
C PRO A 213 -16.03 11.60 5.15
N ASP A 214 -16.62 11.75 6.33
CA ASP A 214 -16.45 10.78 7.44
C ASP A 214 -17.01 9.40 7.05
N THR A 215 -17.13 8.45 7.99
CA THR A 215 -17.78 7.16 7.67
C THR A 215 -19.25 7.39 7.23
N PRO A 216 -19.85 6.49 6.43
CA PRO A 216 -21.24 6.66 5.97
C PRO A 216 -22.24 6.96 7.09
N GLU A 217 -22.02 6.37 8.27
CA GLU A 217 -22.86 6.55 9.46
C GLU A 217 -22.70 7.91 10.15
N THR A 218 -21.53 8.56 10.01
CA THR A 218 -21.20 9.81 10.70
C THR A 218 -21.05 11.01 9.77
N SER A 219 -21.15 10.78 8.45
CA SER A 219 -20.92 11.79 7.42
C SER A 219 -21.96 12.91 7.46
N LYS A 220 -21.47 14.13 7.73
CA LYS A 220 -22.21 15.39 7.59
C LYS A 220 -21.82 16.17 6.33
N ALA A 221 -21.21 15.50 5.35
CA ALA A 221 -20.72 16.16 4.15
C ALA A 221 -21.86 16.84 3.38
N PHE A 222 -21.64 18.08 2.95
CA PHE A 222 -22.64 18.93 2.28
C PHE A 222 -23.11 18.39 0.92
N TYR A 223 -22.34 17.47 0.33
CA TYR A 223 -22.59 16.93 -1.02
C TYR A 223 -23.33 15.59 -1.05
N PHE A 224 -23.61 14.97 0.11
CA PHE A 224 -24.46 13.77 0.20
C PHE A 224 -25.87 14.14 0.67
N SER A 225 -26.88 13.72 -0.09
CA SER A 225 -28.28 13.79 0.38
C SER A 225 -28.55 12.71 1.43
N GLU A 226 -29.55 12.91 2.29
CA GLU A 226 -29.92 11.89 3.29
C GLU A 226 -30.35 10.56 2.64
N GLN A 227 -30.99 10.62 1.47
CA GLN A 227 -31.34 9.43 0.69
C GLN A 227 -30.09 8.68 0.17
N GLU A 228 -29.07 9.42 -0.27
CA GLU A 228 -27.78 8.85 -0.71
C GLU A 228 -27.04 8.19 0.45
N LYS A 229 -27.09 8.76 1.67
CA LYS A 229 -26.49 8.17 2.87
C LYS A 229 -27.19 6.88 3.29
N LEU A 230 -28.52 6.90 3.33
CA LEU A 230 -29.31 5.70 3.65
C LEU A 230 -29.07 4.59 2.62
N LEU A 231 -28.93 4.94 1.34
CA LEU A 231 -28.55 4.00 0.29
C LEU A 231 -27.12 3.47 0.49
N ALA A 232 -26.16 4.31 0.87
CA ALA A 232 -24.80 3.85 1.17
C ALA A 232 -24.79 2.85 2.34
N ILE A 233 -25.55 3.12 3.40
CA ILE A 233 -25.67 2.25 4.57
C ILE A 233 -26.40 0.94 4.20
N SER A 234 -27.48 1.00 3.42
CA SER A 234 -28.28 -0.19 3.09
C SER A 234 -27.57 -1.15 2.12
N ARG A 235 -26.60 -0.66 1.33
CA ARG A 235 -25.73 -1.48 0.46
C ARG A 235 -24.71 -2.29 1.23
N LEU A 236 -24.36 -1.85 2.44
CA LEU A 236 -23.47 -2.58 3.33
C LEU A 236 -24.31 -3.56 4.15
N LYS A 237 -23.88 -4.82 4.27
CA LYS A 237 -24.53 -5.78 5.17
C LYS A 237 -24.49 -5.22 6.59
N LYS A 238 -25.60 -5.36 7.33
CA LYS A 238 -25.69 -4.91 8.72
C LYS A 238 -24.62 -5.63 9.55
N ARG A 239 -23.75 -4.84 10.19
CA ARG A 239 -22.68 -5.36 11.05
C ARG A 239 -23.21 -5.45 12.48
N PRO A 240 -22.90 -6.52 13.23
CA PRO A 240 -23.13 -6.53 14.66
C PRO A 240 -22.29 -5.42 15.29
N LYS A 241 -22.90 -4.60 16.15
CA LYS A 241 -22.16 -3.59 16.93
C LYS A 241 -21.27 -4.33 17.92
N THR A 242 -19.99 -4.46 17.62
CA THR A 242 -19.02 -4.97 18.58
C THR A 242 -18.64 -3.87 19.56
N THR A 243 -18.52 -4.22 20.84
CA THR A 243 -18.08 -3.29 21.87
C THR A 243 -16.56 -3.26 21.93
N PHE A 244 -16.00 -2.05 21.93
CA PHE A 244 -14.57 -1.86 22.12
C PHE A 244 -14.19 -2.17 23.55
N ASP A 245 -13.73 -3.39 23.76
CA ASP A 245 -13.26 -3.90 25.04
C ASP A 245 -11.92 -4.63 24.82
N TRP A 246 -11.11 -4.78 25.89
CA TRP A 246 -9.81 -5.47 25.82
C TRP A 246 -9.93 -6.92 25.32
N SER A 247 -11.15 -7.48 25.36
CA SER A 247 -11.51 -8.72 24.71
C SER A 247 -11.27 -8.74 23.18
N ILE A 248 -11.15 -7.60 22.50
CA ILE A 248 -10.75 -7.51 21.09
C ILE A 248 -9.41 -8.19 20.87
N PHE A 249 -8.38 -7.89 21.68
CA PHE A 249 -7.06 -8.47 21.49
C PHE A 249 -7.10 -10.00 21.60
N LYS A 250 -7.83 -10.51 22.60
CA LYS A 250 -8.03 -11.96 22.78
C LYS A 250 -8.80 -12.57 21.60
N ARG A 251 -9.83 -11.87 21.09
CA ARG A 251 -10.65 -12.30 19.96
C ARG A 251 -9.84 -12.36 18.66
N VAL A 252 -9.07 -11.33 18.36
CA VAL A 252 -8.26 -11.22 17.13
C VAL A 252 -7.11 -12.21 17.15
N VAL A 253 -6.37 -12.32 18.27
CA VAL A 253 -5.22 -13.24 18.38
C VAL A 253 -5.62 -14.71 18.36
N SER A 254 -6.84 -15.03 18.81
CA SER A 254 -7.39 -16.40 18.78
C SER A 254 -7.83 -16.81 17.37
N ARG A 255 -8.17 -15.86 16.49
CA ARG A 255 -8.62 -16.15 15.14
C ARG A 255 -7.44 -16.40 14.21
N TRP A 256 -7.63 -17.36 13.29
CA TRP A 256 -6.61 -17.69 12.30
C TRP A 256 -6.37 -16.54 11.31
N HIS A 257 -7.35 -15.66 11.13
CA HIS A 257 -7.27 -14.52 10.20
C HIS A 257 -6.03 -13.67 10.48
N TRP A 258 -5.79 -13.31 11.74
CA TRP A 258 -4.67 -12.44 12.10
C TRP A 258 -3.32 -13.07 11.79
N TRP A 259 -3.09 -14.30 12.21
CA TRP A 259 -1.83 -15.01 11.99
C TRP A 259 -1.58 -15.31 10.52
N LEU A 260 -2.56 -15.88 9.81
CA LEU A 260 -2.36 -16.31 8.43
C LEU A 260 -2.30 -15.13 7.47
N PHE A 261 -3.14 -14.10 7.60
CA PHE A 261 -3.03 -12.91 6.74
C PHE A 261 -1.75 -12.12 7.02
N SER A 262 -1.33 -11.99 8.29
CA SER A 262 -0.08 -11.31 8.61
C SER A 262 1.12 -12.06 8.05
N PHE A 263 1.19 -13.37 8.25
CA PHE A 263 2.27 -14.20 7.70
C PHE A 263 2.25 -14.23 6.16
N PHE A 264 1.06 -14.24 5.56
CA PHE A 264 0.90 -14.18 4.11
C PHE A 264 1.41 -12.85 3.53
N TRP A 265 1.12 -11.72 4.19
CA TRP A 265 1.66 -10.43 3.77
C TRP A 265 3.15 -10.28 4.06
N VAL A 266 3.70 -10.88 5.13
CA VAL A 266 5.16 -10.95 5.32
C VAL A 266 5.82 -11.58 4.10
N LEU A 267 5.36 -12.76 3.67
CA LEU A 267 5.90 -13.41 2.48
C LEU A 267 5.66 -12.59 1.21
N GLY A 268 4.49 -11.94 1.09
CA GLY A 268 4.16 -11.06 -0.02
C GLY A 268 5.09 -9.85 -0.14
N GLY A 269 5.31 -9.14 0.97
CA GLY A 269 6.21 -8.00 1.04
C GLY A 269 7.66 -8.38 0.76
N GLU A 270 8.13 -9.55 1.22
CA GLU A 270 9.47 -10.00 0.87
C GLU A 270 9.63 -10.44 -0.58
N ASN A 271 8.55 -10.82 -1.26
CA ASN A 271 8.58 -11.01 -2.72
C ASN A 271 8.63 -9.67 -3.45
N GLU A 272 8.02 -8.61 -2.89
CA GLU A 272 8.07 -7.24 -3.42
C GLU A 272 9.46 -6.59 -3.27
N SER A 273 10.22 -7.01 -2.26
CA SER A 273 11.58 -6.53 -1.95
C SER A 273 12.52 -6.49 -3.17
N TYR A 274 12.32 -7.36 -4.18
CA TYR A 274 13.17 -7.36 -5.37
C TYR A 274 12.91 -6.16 -6.30
N ALA A 275 11.65 -5.74 -6.39
CA ALA A 275 11.22 -4.60 -7.19
C ALA A 275 11.37 -3.27 -6.42
N SER A 276 11.16 -3.29 -5.09
CA SER A 276 11.09 -2.09 -4.27
C SER A 276 12.42 -1.57 -3.72
N ASN A 277 13.42 -2.44 -3.49
CA ASN A 277 14.66 -2.04 -2.81
C ASN A 277 15.76 -1.47 -3.74
N SER A 278 15.37 -0.82 -4.84
CA SER A 278 16.32 -0.19 -5.78
C SER A 278 17.44 -1.13 -6.29
N LEU A 279 17.25 -2.44 -6.24
CA LEU A 279 18.25 -3.45 -6.65
C LEU A 279 18.64 -3.28 -8.11
N PHE A 280 17.67 -2.88 -8.95
CA PHE A 280 17.93 -2.61 -10.35
C PHE A 280 18.83 -1.38 -10.54
N ALA A 281 18.63 -0.33 -9.75
CA ALA A 281 19.49 0.85 -9.79
C ALA A 281 20.92 0.52 -9.31
N LEU A 282 21.07 -0.33 -8.29
CA LEU A 282 22.37 -0.83 -7.84
C LEU A 282 23.07 -1.68 -8.91
N TRP A 283 22.32 -2.54 -9.61
CA TRP A 283 22.86 -3.31 -10.73
C TRP A 283 23.34 -2.39 -11.86
N LEU A 284 22.55 -1.37 -12.22
CA LEU A 284 22.94 -0.37 -13.22
C LEU A 284 24.17 0.45 -12.78
N GLN A 285 24.28 0.78 -11.50
CA GLN A 285 25.46 1.43 -10.95
C GLN A 285 26.73 0.57 -11.07
N TYR A 286 26.63 -0.74 -10.85
CA TYR A 286 27.77 -1.66 -10.97
C TYR A 286 28.33 -1.73 -12.41
N PHE A 287 27.49 -1.52 -13.41
CA PHE A 287 27.86 -1.51 -14.83
C PHE A 287 28.08 -0.08 -15.40
N ASP A 288 28.34 0.90 -14.53
CA ASP A 288 28.67 2.28 -14.91
C ASP A 288 27.64 2.99 -15.81
N TYR A 289 26.35 2.68 -15.64
CA TYR A 289 25.28 3.43 -16.30
C TYR A 289 25.18 4.86 -15.75
N THR A 290 24.78 5.81 -16.60
CA THR A 290 24.73 7.24 -16.22
C THR A 290 23.65 7.50 -15.16
N VAL A 291 23.78 8.61 -14.40
CA VAL A 291 22.78 9.02 -13.39
C VAL A 291 21.36 9.09 -13.98
N PRO A 292 21.12 9.70 -15.16
CA PRO A 292 19.78 9.70 -15.75
C PRO A 292 19.28 8.30 -16.08
N GLN A 293 20.13 7.43 -16.64
CA GLN A 293 19.74 6.05 -16.96
C GLN A 293 19.35 5.23 -15.73
N ARG A 294 20.08 5.41 -14.62
CA ARG A 294 19.78 4.76 -13.33
C ARG A 294 18.44 5.19 -12.74
N ASN A 295 17.98 6.39 -13.03
CA ASN A 295 16.66 6.88 -12.58
C ASN A 295 15.55 6.51 -13.56
N HIS A 296 15.83 6.49 -14.88
CA HIS A 296 14.81 6.25 -15.90
C HIS A 296 14.43 4.77 -16.07
N TYR A 297 15.41 3.86 -16.10
CA TYR A 297 15.10 2.45 -16.35
C TYR A 297 14.25 1.78 -15.26
N PRO A 298 14.44 2.03 -13.95
CA PRO A 298 13.57 1.48 -12.92
C PRO A 298 12.11 1.91 -13.01
N MET A 299 11.79 3.02 -13.68
CA MET A 299 10.40 3.44 -13.89
C MET A 299 9.57 2.39 -14.63
N GLY A 300 10.20 1.59 -15.50
CA GLY A 300 9.54 0.48 -16.18
C GLY A 300 8.99 -0.57 -15.21
N VAL A 301 9.70 -0.82 -14.09
CA VAL A 301 9.25 -1.78 -13.07
C VAL A 301 7.95 -1.33 -12.42
N TYR A 302 7.86 -0.05 -12.04
CA TYR A 302 6.65 0.53 -11.47
C TYR A 302 5.49 0.57 -12.48
N ALA A 303 5.78 0.84 -13.76
CA ALA A 303 4.77 0.81 -14.82
C ALA A 303 4.17 -0.59 -15.01
N VAL A 304 5.02 -1.64 -15.00
CA VAL A 304 4.52 -3.04 -15.00
C VAL A 304 3.70 -3.33 -13.75
N GLY A 305 4.11 -2.82 -12.58
CA GLY A 305 3.34 -2.95 -11.33
C GLY A 305 1.93 -2.34 -11.42
N VAL A 306 1.80 -1.14 -12.00
CA VAL A 306 0.49 -0.50 -12.24
C VAL A 306 -0.38 -1.39 -13.14
N LEU A 307 0.17 -1.88 -14.26
CA LEU A 307 -0.55 -2.78 -15.15
C LEU A 307 -0.98 -4.08 -14.43
N ALA A 308 -0.09 -4.67 -13.65
CA ALA A 308 -0.35 -5.88 -12.88
C ALA A 308 -1.47 -5.69 -11.84
N ASN A 309 -1.48 -4.55 -11.13
CA ASN A 309 -2.54 -4.18 -10.20
C ASN A 309 -3.91 -4.21 -10.88
N PHE A 310 -4.05 -3.54 -12.02
CA PHE A 310 -5.29 -3.50 -12.78
C PHE A 310 -5.69 -4.88 -13.32
N CYS A 311 -4.75 -5.62 -13.92
CA CYS A 311 -5.02 -6.96 -14.46
C CYS A 311 -5.52 -7.94 -13.39
N CYS A 312 -4.84 -8.01 -12.24
CA CYS A 312 -5.21 -8.93 -11.16
C CYS A 312 -6.55 -8.54 -10.52
N CYS A 313 -6.77 -7.25 -10.25
CA CYS A 313 -8.01 -6.80 -9.63
C CYS A 313 -9.20 -6.90 -10.59
N TRP A 314 -9.01 -6.65 -11.89
CA TRP A 314 -10.05 -6.92 -12.89
C TRP A 314 -10.39 -8.40 -12.97
N TYR A 315 -9.41 -9.30 -12.90
CA TYR A 315 -9.66 -10.74 -12.85
C TYR A 315 -10.48 -11.13 -11.60
N ILE A 316 -10.15 -10.59 -10.44
CA ILE A 316 -10.87 -10.86 -9.19
C ILE A 316 -12.31 -10.36 -9.28
N ASP A 317 -12.52 -9.14 -9.77
CA ASP A 317 -13.85 -8.56 -9.88
C ASP A 317 -14.70 -9.28 -10.93
N ALA A 318 -14.10 -9.69 -12.07
CA ALA A 318 -14.78 -10.51 -13.08
C ALA A 318 -15.24 -11.87 -12.52
N THR A 319 -14.64 -12.32 -11.43
CA THR A 319 -15.01 -13.56 -10.73
C THR A 319 -15.78 -13.32 -9.43
N ASN A 320 -16.42 -12.15 -9.29
CA ASN A 320 -17.24 -11.73 -8.14
C ASN A 320 -16.47 -11.77 -6.81
N ALA A 321 -15.20 -11.36 -6.79
CA ALA A 321 -14.36 -11.32 -5.58
C ALA A 321 -14.12 -12.68 -4.89
N LYS A 322 -14.41 -13.81 -5.56
CA LYS A 322 -14.30 -15.15 -4.96
C LYS A 322 -12.93 -15.81 -5.12
N HIS A 323 -12.09 -15.36 -6.07
CA HIS A 323 -10.89 -16.08 -6.51
C HIS A 323 -9.56 -15.34 -6.25
N HIS A 324 -9.45 -14.60 -5.15
CA HIS A 324 -8.21 -13.95 -4.72
C HIS A 324 -7.00 -14.91 -4.68
N TYR A 325 -7.20 -16.17 -4.26
CA TYR A 325 -6.15 -17.18 -4.23
C TYR A 325 -5.56 -17.51 -5.62
N ARG A 326 -6.36 -17.43 -6.70
CA ARG A 326 -5.86 -17.70 -8.07
C ARG A 326 -4.95 -16.57 -8.56
N ALA A 327 -5.30 -15.33 -8.24
CA ALA A 327 -4.43 -14.19 -8.50
C ALA A 327 -3.13 -14.28 -7.70
N ALA A 328 -3.19 -14.70 -6.43
CA ALA A 328 -2.01 -14.96 -5.62
C ALA A 328 -1.07 -16.01 -6.24
N ILE A 329 -1.63 -17.12 -6.74
CA ILE A 329 -0.86 -18.17 -7.43
C ILE A 329 -0.21 -17.62 -8.71
N LEU A 330 -0.96 -16.85 -9.52
CA LEU A 330 -0.42 -16.24 -10.73
C LEU A 330 0.77 -15.31 -10.44
N ILE A 331 0.63 -14.43 -9.43
CA ILE A 331 1.71 -13.55 -8.98
C ILE A 331 2.93 -14.39 -8.58
N GLY A 332 2.72 -15.44 -7.79
CA GLY A 332 3.81 -16.32 -7.37
C GLY A 332 4.52 -17.04 -8.53
N VAL A 333 3.78 -17.55 -9.52
CA VAL A 333 4.39 -18.18 -10.70
C VAL A 333 5.26 -17.20 -11.48
N ILE A 334 4.78 -15.96 -11.68
CA ILE A 334 5.54 -14.92 -12.39
C ILE A 334 6.81 -14.53 -11.60
N MET A 335 6.73 -14.46 -10.27
CA MET A 335 7.90 -14.20 -9.41
C MET A 335 8.95 -15.30 -9.47
N ILE A 336 8.52 -16.57 -9.52
CA ILE A 336 9.45 -17.70 -9.70
C ILE A 336 10.14 -17.59 -11.06
N ILE A 337 9.41 -17.29 -12.14
CA ILE A 337 9.99 -17.11 -13.48
C ILE A 337 11.02 -15.97 -13.47
N SER A 338 10.68 -14.81 -12.93
CA SER A 338 11.60 -13.67 -12.80
C SER A 338 12.88 -14.08 -12.07
N THR A 339 12.74 -14.75 -10.93
CA THR A 339 13.88 -15.17 -10.10
C THR A 339 14.76 -16.22 -10.79
N VAL A 340 14.17 -17.19 -11.49
CA VAL A 340 14.90 -18.23 -12.23
C VAL A 340 15.70 -17.63 -13.39
N LEU A 341 15.15 -16.66 -14.12
CA LEU A 341 15.88 -15.96 -15.20
C LEU A 341 17.15 -15.29 -14.67
N LEU A 342 17.07 -14.68 -13.48
CA LEU A 342 18.18 -14.01 -12.82
C LEU A 342 19.21 -14.96 -12.21
N LEU A 343 18.81 -16.18 -11.84
CA LEU A 343 19.73 -17.23 -11.41
C LEU A 343 20.47 -17.85 -12.60
N ALA A 344 19.77 -18.06 -13.72
CA ALA A 344 20.33 -18.71 -14.90
C ALA A 344 21.34 -17.82 -15.65
N ARG A 345 21.06 -16.51 -15.78
CA ARG A 345 21.89 -15.56 -16.54
C ARG A 345 22.04 -14.21 -15.83
N PRO A 346 22.71 -14.14 -14.67
CA PRO A 346 22.79 -12.94 -13.83
C PRO A 346 23.50 -11.73 -14.47
N LEU A 347 24.29 -11.95 -15.53
CA LEU A 347 25.12 -10.92 -16.17
C LEU A 347 24.62 -10.48 -17.54
N SER A 348 23.59 -11.12 -18.09
CA SER A 348 23.08 -10.74 -19.41
C SER A 348 22.08 -9.61 -19.28
N THR A 349 22.38 -8.46 -19.91
CA THR A 349 21.56 -7.24 -19.85
C THR A 349 20.09 -7.52 -20.16
N VAL A 350 19.80 -8.26 -21.23
CA VAL A 350 18.42 -8.55 -21.66
C VAL A 350 17.65 -9.33 -20.58
N TYR A 351 18.26 -10.37 -20.00
CA TYR A 351 17.61 -11.21 -19.00
C TYR A 351 17.37 -10.45 -17.70
N VAL A 352 18.32 -9.60 -17.28
CA VAL A 352 18.19 -8.78 -16.08
C VAL A 352 17.06 -7.76 -16.23
N PHE A 353 17.00 -7.05 -17.35
CA PHE A 353 15.92 -6.09 -17.63
C PHE A 353 14.55 -6.77 -17.64
N VAL A 354 14.42 -7.87 -18.38
CA VAL A 354 13.15 -8.64 -18.45
C VAL A 354 12.75 -9.12 -17.06
N ALA A 355 13.68 -9.67 -16.28
CA ALA A 355 13.37 -10.20 -14.97
C ALA A 355 12.99 -9.10 -13.96
N HIS A 356 13.68 -7.94 -13.96
CA HIS A 356 13.29 -6.82 -13.11
C HIS A 356 11.91 -6.26 -13.49
N TYR A 357 11.60 -6.14 -14.78
CA TYR A 357 10.28 -5.67 -15.20
C TYR A 357 9.19 -6.67 -14.82
N LEU A 358 9.44 -7.99 -15.00
CA LEU A 358 8.54 -9.03 -14.51
C LEU A 358 8.39 -9.00 -12.98
N SER A 359 9.44 -8.64 -12.24
CA SER A 359 9.38 -8.52 -10.78
C SER A 359 8.41 -7.43 -10.32
N GLY A 360 8.13 -6.43 -11.15
CA GLY A 360 7.08 -5.43 -10.89
C GLY A 360 5.69 -6.04 -10.72
N PHE A 361 5.44 -7.25 -11.23
CA PHE A 361 4.18 -7.96 -11.01
C PHE A 361 3.94 -8.31 -9.53
N SER A 362 4.97 -8.31 -8.68
CA SER A 362 4.85 -8.49 -7.22
C SER A 362 3.97 -7.44 -6.56
N TYR A 363 3.96 -6.19 -7.06
CA TYR A 363 3.15 -5.10 -6.52
C TYR A 363 1.65 -5.39 -6.54
N ALA A 364 1.19 -6.26 -7.46
CA ALA A 364 -0.19 -6.72 -7.48
C ALA A 364 -0.59 -7.51 -6.22
N GLY A 365 0.37 -8.03 -5.46
CA GLY A 365 0.12 -8.66 -4.16
C GLY A 365 -0.55 -7.71 -3.17
N GLN A 366 -0.18 -6.42 -3.17
CA GLN A 366 -0.71 -5.44 -2.23
C GLN A 366 -2.24 -5.28 -2.35
N PRO A 367 -2.82 -4.89 -3.51
CA PRO A 367 -4.28 -4.77 -3.61
C PRO A 367 -4.98 -6.13 -3.47
N VAL A 368 -4.40 -7.23 -3.97
CA VAL A 368 -5.03 -8.56 -3.93
C VAL A 368 -5.13 -9.11 -2.50
N PHE A 369 -4.05 -9.06 -1.73
CA PHE A 369 -3.99 -9.68 -0.40
C PHE A 369 -4.76 -8.84 0.62
N PHE A 370 -4.67 -7.51 0.54
CA PHE A 370 -5.46 -6.62 1.39
C PHE A 370 -6.95 -6.68 1.03
N ALA A 371 -7.34 -6.72 -0.26
CA ALA A 371 -8.74 -6.91 -0.63
C ALA A 371 -9.29 -8.25 -0.09
N TRP A 372 -8.47 -9.32 -0.12
CA TRP A 372 -8.88 -10.60 0.44
C TRP A 372 -9.08 -10.55 1.96
N ALA A 373 -8.17 -9.93 2.70
CA ALA A 373 -8.30 -9.73 4.15
C ALA A 373 -9.55 -8.91 4.50
N ASN A 374 -9.85 -7.89 3.69
CA ASN A 374 -11.03 -7.05 3.79
C ASN A 374 -12.36 -7.82 3.61
N VAL A 375 -12.39 -8.81 2.70
CA VAL A 375 -13.55 -9.70 2.48
C VAL A 375 -13.71 -10.71 3.61
N VAL A 376 -12.61 -11.32 4.08
CA VAL A 376 -12.68 -12.33 5.14
C VAL A 376 -13.02 -11.71 6.50
N CYS A 377 -12.46 -10.55 6.82
CA CYS A 377 -12.74 -9.84 8.07
C CYS A 377 -13.96 -8.91 7.97
N TYR A 378 -14.89 -9.16 7.05
CA TYR A 378 -16.01 -8.26 6.81
C TYR A 378 -16.92 -8.10 8.03
N ASN A 379 -17.15 -9.20 8.76
CA ASN A 379 -18.13 -9.29 9.85
C ASN A 379 -17.75 -8.49 11.11
N ASP A 380 -16.46 -8.22 11.32
CA ASP A 380 -15.93 -7.52 12.50
C ASP A 380 -14.99 -6.39 12.07
N LEU A 381 -15.47 -5.14 12.22
CA LEU A 381 -14.75 -3.93 11.84
C LEU A 381 -13.46 -3.74 12.66
N GLU A 382 -13.49 -4.10 13.95
CA GLU A 382 -12.35 -3.93 14.86
C GLU A 382 -11.27 -4.95 14.54
N GLU A 383 -11.67 -6.22 14.30
CA GLU A 383 -10.76 -7.25 13.82
C GLU A 383 -10.14 -6.84 12.49
N ARG A 384 -10.94 -6.37 11.53
CA ARG A 384 -10.45 -5.89 10.24
C ARG A 384 -9.41 -4.78 10.40
N ALA A 385 -9.66 -3.79 11.25
CA ALA A 385 -8.72 -2.70 11.48
C ALA A 385 -7.39 -3.21 12.05
N VAL A 386 -7.43 -4.15 13.00
CA VAL A 386 -6.23 -4.75 13.60
C VAL A 386 -5.51 -5.65 12.61
N VAL A 387 -6.22 -6.50 11.85
CA VAL A 387 -5.62 -7.41 10.86
C VAL A 387 -4.92 -6.62 9.76
N LEU A 388 -5.56 -5.60 9.17
CA LEU A 388 -4.94 -4.79 8.11
C LEU A 388 -3.71 -4.01 8.59
N ALA A 389 -3.76 -3.45 9.81
CA ALA A 389 -2.58 -2.81 10.42
C ALA A 389 -1.47 -3.82 10.67
N SER A 390 -1.82 -4.98 11.22
CA SER A 390 -0.86 -6.02 11.60
C SER A 390 -0.17 -6.64 10.41
N MET A 391 -0.89 -6.86 9.30
CA MET A 391 -0.31 -7.29 8.04
C MET A 391 0.89 -6.39 7.70
N ASN A 392 0.64 -5.09 7.56
CA ASN A 392 1.69 -4.13 7.21
C ASN A 392 2.79 -4.07 8.29
N MET A 393 2.42 -4.11 9.57
CA MET A 393 3.36 -4.04 10.70
C MET A 393 4.36 -5.20 10.68
N PHE A 394 3.88 -6.44 10.55
CA PHE A 394 4.75 -7.62 10.52
C PHE A 394 5.63 -7.63 9.26
N SER A 395 5.11 -7.23 8.10
CA SER A 395 5.91 -7.15 6.88
C SER A 395 7.03 -6.13 7.00
N ASN A 396 6.76 -4.91 7.48
CA ASN A 396 7.83 -3.92 7.68
C ASN A 396 8.86 -4.37 8.72
N ALA A 397 8.43 -5.09 9.77
CA ALA A 397 9.33 -5.61 10.79
C ALA A 397 10.30 -6.68 10.23
N VAL A 398 9.84 -7.53 9.32
CA VAL A 398 10.71 -8.50 8.63
C VAL A 398 11.59 -7.81 7.61
N ASN A 399 11.02 -6.88 6.84
CA ASN A 399 11.73 -6.16 5.79
C ASN A 399 12.96 -5.40 6.31
N ALA A 400 12.87 -4.83 7.52
CA ALA A 400 13.94 -4.07 8.16
C ALA A 400 15.27 -4.82 8.27
N TRP A 401 15.26 -6.13 8.52
CA TRP A 401 16.48 -6.95 8.58
C TRP A 401 16.66 -7.84 7.34
N TRP A 402 15.58 -8.10 6.58
CA TRP A 402 15.61 -8.91 5.36
C TRP A 402 16.58 -8.35 4.31
N LEU A 403 16.51 -7.05 4.06
CA LEU A 403 17.38 -6.37 3.09
C LEU A 403 18.87 -6.56 3.43
N ILE A 404 19.22 -6.40 4.71
CA ILE A 404 20.59 -6.49 5.21
C ILE A 404 21.16 -7.89 4.99
N LEU A 405 20.34 -8.92 5.21
CA LEU A 405 20.78 -10.32 5.16
C LEU A 405 20.87 -10.86 3.74
N PHE A 406 19.89 -10.53 2.89
CA PHE A 406 19.70 -11.16 1.58
C PHE A 406 20.15 -10.31 0.39
N TYR A 407 20.16 -8.99 0.55
CA TYR A 407 20.39 -8.02 -0.52
C TYR A 407 21.46 -6.97 -0.14
N GLY A 408 22.38 -7.32 0.75
CA GLY A 408 23.47 -6.43 1.13
C GLY A 408 24.24 -5.92 -0.09
N ALA A 409 24.59 -4.63 -0.10
CA ALA A 409 25.27 -3.98 -1.23
C ALA A 409 26.60 -4.68 -1.62
N SER A 410 27.26 -5.33 -0.67
CA SER A 410 28.47 -6.13 -0.90
C SER A 410 28.26 -7.38 -1.78
N THR A 411 27.00 -7.79 -1.99
CA THR A 411 26.64 -8.97 -2.79
C THR A 411 26.14 -8.61 -4.20
N ALA A 412 26.16 -7.32 -4.56
CA ALA A 412 25.92 -6.86 -5.91
C ALA A 412 26.99 -7.42 -6.87
N PRO A 413 26.66 -7.77 -8.13
CA PRO A 413 25.34 -7.75 -8.78
C PRO A 413 24.56 -9.07 -8.66
N TYR A 414 25.14 -10.10 -8.03
CA TYR A 414 24.60 -11.46 -8.11
C TYR A 414 23.43 -11.72 -7.18
N PHE A 415 23.41 -11.12 -5.98
CA PHE A 415 22.34 -11.24 -4.96
C PHE A 415 21.81 -12.69 -4.80
N THR A 416 22.70 -13.69 -4.85
CA THR A 416 22.32 -15.12 -4.92
C THR A 416 21.50 -15.57 -3.71
N ARG A 417 21.85 -15.08 -2.52
CA ARG A 417 21.11 -15.37 -1.27
C ARG A 417 19.66 -14.88 -1.38
N GLY A 418 19.44 -13.64 -1.81
CA GLY A 418 18.10 -13.08 -2.02
C GLY A 418 17.29 -13.84 -3.06
N LYS A 419 17.91 -14.25 -4.17
CA LYS A 419 17.23 -15.05 -5.22
C LYS A 419 16.74 -16.41 -4.69
N TRP A 420 17.54 -17.12 -3.91
CA TRP A 420 17.09 -18.38 -3.29
C TRP A 420 16.00 -18.15 -2.24
N ALA A 421 16.13 -17.09 -1.44
CA ALA A 421 15.11 -16.71 -0.46
C ALA A 421 13.77 -16.42 -1.13
N MET A 422 13.76 -15.71 -2.27
CA MET A 422 12.56 -15.42 -3.06
C MET A 422 11.83 -16.68 -3.54
N ILE A 423 12.56 -17.70 -4.02
CA ILE A 423 11.94 -18.96 -4.43
C ILE A 423 11.25 -19.60 -3.21
N GLY A 424 11.91 -19.58 -2.05
CA GLY A 424 11.33 -20.10 -0.81
C GLY A 424 10.08 -19.34 -0.38
N THR A 425 10.15 -18.02 -0.28
CA THR A 425 9.04 -17.16 0.15
C THR A 425 7.87 -17.23 -0.82
N THR A 426 8.14 -17.21 -2.13
CA THR A 426 7.09 -17.32 -3.16
C THR A 426 6.40 -18.68 -3.13
N THR A 427 7.16 -19.77 -2.99
CA THR A 427 6.60 -21.12 -2.85
C THR A 427 5.72 -21.22 -1.60
N ALA A 428 6.20 -20.66 -0.48
CA ALA A 428 5.45 -20.60 0.76
C ALA A 428 4.16 -19.76 0.61
N SER A 429 4.20 -18.60 -0.09
CA SER A 429 3.02 -17.79 -0.38
C SER A 429 1.96 -18.58 -1.16
N ILE A 430 2.38 -19.33 -2.19
CA ILE A 430 1.47 -20.16 -3.00
C ILE A 430 0.80 -21.23 -2.12
N MET A 431 1.57 -21.94 -1.31
CA MET A 431 1.04 -22.96 -0.39
C MET A 431 0.06 -22.35 0.61
N LEU A 432 0.41 -21.20 1.20
CA LEU A 432 -0.40 -20.51 2.19
C LEU A 432 -1.72 -20.00 1.58
N ALA A 433 -1.69 -19.48 0.36
CA ALA A 433 -2.90 -19.06 -0.35
C ALA A 433 -3.90 -20.23 -0.54
N ILE A 434 -3.40 -21.44 -0.82
CA ILE A 434 -4.24 -22.64 -0.93
C ILE A 434 -4.83 -23.03 0.43
N VAL A 435 -4.03 -23.00 1.50
CA VAL A 435 -4.48 -23.31 2.86
C VAL A 435 -5.54 -22.32 3.33
N MET A 436 -5.29 -21.01 3.17
CA MET A 436 -6.23 -19.95 3.52
C MET A 436 -7.55 -20.09 2.76
N ARG A 437 -7.51 -20.50 1.48
CA ARG A 437 -8.74 -20.77 0.73
C ARG A 437 -9.54 -21.93 1.32
N ARG A 438 -8.88 -23.01 1.77
CA ARG A 438 -9.58 -24.15 2.41
C ARG A 438 -10.23 -23.73 3.73
N LEU A 439 -9.55 -22.93 4.54
CA LEU A 439 -10.11 -22.40 5.79
C LEU A 439 -11.27 -21.45 5.54
N GLN A 440 -11.15 -20.56 4.55
CA GLN A 440 -12.24 -19.67 4.16
C GLN A 440 -13.49 -20.45 3.72
N ILE A 441 -13.35 -21.52 2.92
CA ILE A 441 -14.48 -22.36 2.51
C ILE A 441 -15.11 -23.05 3.73
N ARG A 442 -14.29 -23.51 4.68
CA ARG A 442 -14.78 -24.14 5.92
C ARG A 442 -15.61 -23.17 6.75
N ASP A 443 -15.16 -21.93 6.88
CA ASP A 443 -15.85 -20.92 7.69
C ASP A 443 -17.15 -20.46 7.03
N ILE A 444 -17.17 -20.27 5.70
CA ILE A 444 -18.40 -20.00 4.94
C ILE A 444 -19.42 -21.12 5.15
N ARG A 445 -19.00 -22.39 5.01
CA ARG A 445 -19.90 -23.55 5.23
C ARG A 445 -20.45 -23.61 6.65
N ARG A 446 -19.66 -23.16 7.64
CA ARG A 446 -20.09 -23.14 9.04
C ARG A 446 -21.11 -22.03 9.29
N GLU A 447 -20.93 -20.86 8.69
CA GLU A 447 -21.91 -19.78 8.73
C GLU A 447 -23.23 -20.19 8.07
N ASP A 448 -23.16 -20.78 6.86
CA ASP A 448 -24.34 -21.29 6.15
C ASP A 448 -25.13 -22.32 6.99
N SER A 449 -24.43 -23.22 7.69
CA SER A 449 -25.11 -24.21 8.57
C SER A 449 -25.80 -23.60 9.79
N ILE A 450 -25.24 -22.51 10.35
CA ILE A 450 -25.83 -21.82 11.50
C ILE A 450 -27.07 -21.03 11.07
N ASP A 451 -27.01 -20.40 9.89
CA ASP A 451 -28.14 -19.67 9.33
C ASP A 451 -29.30 -20.63 9.01
N GLU A 452 -29.02 -21.81 8.45
CA GLU A 452 -30.03 -22.87 8.20
C GLU A 452 -30.68 -23.41 9.48
N GLU A 453 -29.93 -23.57 10.57
CA GLU A 453 -30.46 -23.98 11.88
C GLU A 453 -31.27 -22.88 12.59
N SER A 454 -31.00 -21.61 12.28
CA SER A 454 -31.67 -20.46 12.90
C SER A 454 -33.01 -20.08 12.28
N VAL A 455 -33.39 -20.66 11.14
CA VAL A 455 -34.72 -20.47 10.54
C VAL A 455 -35.76 -21.26 11.34
N PRO A 456 -36.74 -20.61 12.00
CA PRO A 456 -37.79 -21.31 12.76
C PRO A 456 -38.53 -22.29 11.84
N ASP A 457 -38.81 -23.51 12.34
CA ASP A 457 -39.53 -24.56 11.60
C ASP A 457 -40.92 -24.12 11.06
N SER A 458 -41.44 -22.96 11.49
CA SER A 458 -42.67 -22.36 10.97
C SER A 458 -42.56 -21.84 9.52
N TYR A 459 -41.37 -21.84 8.90
CA TYR A 459 -41.16 -21.40 7.51
C TYR A 459 -40.64 -22.51 6.56
N LYS A 460 -40.45 -23.74 7.06
CA LYS A 460 -40.13 -24.88 6.20
C LYS A 460 -41.44 -25.35 5.53
N VAL A 461 -41.71 -24.84 4.33
CA VAL A 461 -42.79 -25.35 3.48
C VAL A 461 -42.38 -26.76 3.03
N ASN A 462 -43.15 -27.76 3.47
CA ASN A 462 -43.06 -29.16 3.02
C ASN A 462 -43.32 -29.30 1.52
#